data_AF-A0A1E7G8W2-F1
#
_entry.id   AF-A0A1E7G8W2-F1
#
_cell.length_a   1.000
_cell.length_b   1.000
_cell.length_c   1.000
_cell.angle_alpha   90.00
_cell.angle_beta   90.00
_cell.angle_gamma   90.00
#
_symmetry.space_group_name_H-M   'P 1'
#
loop_
_entity.id
_entity.type
_entity.pdbx_description
1 polymer ?
#
loop_
_entity_poly.entity_id
_entity_poly.type
_entity_poly.pdbx_seq_one_letter_code
_entity_poly.pdbx_strand_id
1 'polypeptide(L)'
;MIESALFLIGILTIFIGFLMIMIGIALGILQYPESRQDYSRRAESFGKEANFRNTPDSDRSPDEKPPIGKVESKVKGGGVIMLGPIPIIFGSDKESAKTATILAIILMLLSLLVLRGSFF
;
A
#
# COMPACT_ATOMS: atom_id res chain seq x y z
N MET A 1 -38.84 1.61 -27.83
CA MET A 1 -38.46 0.29 -27.25
C MET A 1 -36.95 0.10 -27.22
N ILE A 2 -36.20 0.49 -28.27
CA ILE A 2 -34.73 0.37 -28.31
C ILE A 2 -34.04 1.39 -27.38
N GLU A 3 -34.51 2.64 -27.35
CA GLU A 3 -34.06 3.70 -26.42
C GLU A 3 -34.06 3.25 -24.95
N SER A 4 -35.17 2.67 -24.51
CA SER A 4 -35.34 2.13 -23.16
C SER A 4 -34.44 0.94 -22.88
N ALA A 5 -34.11 0.13 -23.89
CA ALA A 5 -33.21 -1.01 -23.75
C ALA A 5 -31.75 -0.55 -23.59
N LEU A 6 -31.32 0.48 -24.31
CA LEU A 6 -29.98 1.06 -24.20
C LEU A 6 -29.75 1.69 -22.82
N PHE A 7 -30.73 2.45 -22.32
CA PHE A 7 -30.67 3.02 -20.98
C PHE A 7 -30.59 1.95 -19.89
N LEU A 8 -31.36 0.85 -20.05
CA LEU A 8 -31.34 -0.28 -19.12
C LEU A 8 -29.98 -0.99 -19.11
N ILE A 9 -29.38 -1.21 -20.28
CA ILE A 9 -28.04 -1.84 -20.39
C ILE A 9 -26.97 -0.95 -19.76
N GLY A 10 -27.06 0.38 -19.94
CA GLY A 10 -26.17 1.34 -19.29
C GLY A 10 -26.24 1.28 -17.77
N ILE A 11 -27.45 1.34 -17.21
CA ILE A 11 -27.67 1.23 -15.76
C ILE A 11 -27.18 -0.12 -15.24
N LEU A 12 -27.47 -1.21 -15.95
CA LEU A 12 -27.03 -2.56 -15.56
C LEU A 12 -25.51 -2.65 -15.53
N THR A 13 -24.82 -2.07 -16.51
CA THR A 13 -23.36 -2.08 -16.59
C THR A 13 -22.72 -1.29 -15.44
N ILE A 14 -23.27 -0.10 -15.13
CA ILE A 14 -22.85 0.71 -13.99
C ILE A 14 -23.09 -0.05 -12.68
N PHE A 15 -24.26 -0.67 -12.53
CA PHE A 15 -24.63 -1.43 -11.35
C PHE A 15 -23.74 -2.66 -11.14
N ILE A 16 -23.45 -3.42 -12.22
CA ILE A 16 -22.51 -4.55 -12.18
C ILE A 16 -21.12 -4.08 -11.77
N GLY A 17 -20.63 -2.97 -12.33
CA GLY A 17 -19.32 -2.40 -11.96
C GLY A 17 -19.27 -1.97 -10.50
N PHE A 18 -20.29 -1.24 -10.04
CA PHE A 18 -20.43 -0.83 -8.65
C PHE A 18 -20.51 -2.04 -7.71
N LEU A 19 -21.27 -3.08 -8.09
CA LEU A 19 -21.39 -4.31 -7.33
C LEU A 19 -20.05 -5.05 -7.26
N MET A 20 -19.24 -5.06 -8.32
CA MET A 20 -17.89 -5.66 -8.33
C MET A 20 -16.91 -4.89 -7.43
N ILE A 21 -16.97 -3.56 -7.43
CA ILE A 21 -16.24 -2.71 -6.48
C ILE A 21 -16.70 -2.99 -5.04
N MET A 22 -18.01 -3.01 -4.82
CA MET A 22 -18.61 -3.17 -3.49
C MET A 22 -18.36 -4.57 -2.94
N ILE A 23 -18.47 -5.61 -3.76
CA ILE A 23 -18.15 -6.99 -3.38
C ILE A 23 -16.65 -7.13 -3.13
N GLY A 24 -15.79 -6.47 -3.91
CA GLY A 24 -14.34 -6.49 -3.71
C GLY A 24 -13.93 -5.83 -2.39
N ILE A 25 -14.52 -4.67 -2.08
CA ILE A 25 -14.31 -3.98 -0.80
C ILE A 25 -14.94 -4.79 0.34
N ALA A 26 -16.17 -5.27 0.19
CA ALA A 26 -16.89 -6.01 1.22
C ALA A 26 -16.26 -7.38 1.49
N LEU A 27 -15.83 -8.13 0.47
CA LEU A 27 -15.07 -9.37 0.65
C LEU A 27 -13.68 -9.08 1.22
N GLY A 28 -13.02 -7.99 0.81
CA GLY A 28 -11.77 -7.54 1.42
C GLY A 28 -11.90 -7.18 2.91
N ILE A 29 -13.10 -6.76 3.35
CA ILE A 29 -13.42 -6.44 4.74
C ILE A 29 -14.06 -7.63 5.48
N LEU A 30 -14.70 -8.59 4.79
CA LEU A 30 -15.31 -9.77 5.42
C LEU A 30 -14.33 -10.94 5.51
N GLN A 31 -13.35 -11.02 4.60
CA GLN A 31 -12.10 -11.77 4.79
C GLN A 31 -11.11 -11.00 5.70
N TYR A 32 -11.67 -10.30 6.69
CA TYR A 32 -10.93 -9.72 7.79
C TYR A 32 -11.09 -10.61 9.03
N PRO A 33 -10.47 -11.80 9.00
CA PRO A 33 -9.58 -12.19 10.07
C PRO A 33 -8.16 -12.08 9.52
N GLU A 34 -7.41 -11.13 10.05
CA GLU A 34 -5.96 -11.03 9.90
C GLU A 34 -5.42 -10.94 8.46
N SER A 35 -5.23 -9.70 8.01
CA SER A 35 -3.89 -9.35 7.53
C SER A 35 -3.00 -9.04 8.74
N ARG A 36 -2.85 -10.03 9.64
CA ARG A 36 -1.56 -10.26 10.26
C ARG A 36 -0.68 -10.70 9.11
N GLN A 37 -0.10 -9.72 8.44
CA GLN A 37 1.18 -9.94 7.80
C GLN A 37 2.12 -10.27 8.96
N ASP A 38 2.05 -11.51 9.44
CA ASP A 38 3.18 -12.22 10.05
C ASP A 38 4.22 -12.26 8.94
N TYR A 39 4.90 -11.11 8.83
CA TYR A 39 6.17 -10.93 8.16
C TYR A 39 7.03 -12.05 8.70
N SER A 40 7.35 -12.95 7.80
CA SER A 40 7.98 -14.20 8.06
C SER A 40 9.17 -14.05 9.00
N ARG A 41 9.26 -15.00 9.95
CA ARG A 41 10.46 -15.45 10.66
C ARG A 41 11.10 -14.43 11.60
N ARG A 42 11.15 -14.67 12.92
CA ARG A 42 11.83 -15.84 13.55
C ARG A 42 13.23 -16.16 12.97
N ALA A 43 13.86 -15.26 12.22
CA ALA A 43 15.25 -15.38 11.79
C ALA A 43 16.22 -14.60 12.69
N GLU A 44 15.70 -13.86 13.68
CA GLU A 44 16.54 -12.99 14.52
C GLU A 44 16.95 -13.64 15.85
N SER A 45 16.38 -14.79 16.23
CA SER A 45 16.71 -15.46 17.51
C SER A 45 17.77 -16.57 17.40
N PHE A 46 18.51 -16.68 16.29
CA PHE A 46 19.48 -17.78 16.11
C PHE A 46 20.87 -17.36 15.59
N GLY A 47 21.18 -16.06 15.55
CA GLY A 47 22.43 -15.57 14.93
C GLY A 47 23.31 -14.67 15.79
N LYS A 48 23.00 -14.45 17.08
CA LYS A 48 23.77 -13.53 17.94
C LYS A 48 24.50 -14.21 19.10
N GLU A 49 24.97 -15.42 18.87
CA GLU A 49 25.87 -16.11 19.81
C GLU A 49 27.18 -16.43 19.09
N ALA A 50 28.09 -15.44 19.09
CA ALA A 50 29.54 -15.59 19.04
C ALA A 50 30.20 -14.23 18.76
N ASN A 51 30.38 -13.40 19.80
CA ASN A 51 31.66 -12.72 19.91
C ASN A 51 32.06 -12.52 21.37
N PHE A 52 33.16 -13.18 21.66
CA PHE A 52 33.79 -13.39 22.94
C PHE A 52 34.77 -12.24 23.19
N ARG A 53 34.57 -11.40 24.23
CA ARG A 53 35.67 -10.78 25.00
C ARG A 53 35.17 -9.96 26.19
N ASN A 54 35.75 -10.29 27.34
CA ASN A 54 35.61 -9.63 28.63
C ASN A 54 36.16 -8.19 28.58
N THR A 55 35.54 -7.27 29.32
CA THR A 55 36.26 -6.28 30.14
C THR A 55 35.38 -5.96 31.36
N PRO A 56 35.83 -6.29 32.59
CA PRO A 56 35.16 -5.91 33.83
C PRO A 56 35.21 -4.39 34.08
N ASP A 57 34.13 -3.88 34.67
CA ASP A 57 33.96 -2.58 35.33
C ASP A 57 35.20 -1.67 35.45
N SER A 58 35.14 -0.46 34.89
CA SER A 58 35.84 0.70 35.45
C SER A 58 35.19 2.02 35.01
N ASP A 59 34.91 2.85 36.01
CA ASP A 59 34.66 4.29 35.97
C ASP A 59 33.29 4.85 35.52
N ARG A 60 32.53 5.19 36.57
CA ARG A 60 31.61 6.33 36.60
C ARG A 60 32.33 7.59 36.14
N SER A 61 31.71 8.32 35.21
CA SER A 61 31.83 9.77 35.13
C SER A 61 30.42 10.38 35.01
N PRO A 62 29.96 11.21 35.96
CA PRO A 62 28.63 11.79 35.94
C PRO A 62 28.64 13.12 35.18
N ASP A 63 28.93 13.13 33.87
CA ASP A 63 28.89 14.37 33.08
C ASP A 63 28.79 14.14 31.56
N GLU A 64 27.93 13.21 31.13
CA GLU A 64 27.61 13.08 29.70
C GLU A 64 26.20 13.61 29.42
N LYS A 65 26.18 14.91 29.07
CA LYS A 65 25.03 15.66 28.57
C LYS A 65 24.33 14.87 27.46
N PRO A 66 23.00 14.68 27.51
CA PRO A 66 22.31 13.79 26.58
C PRO A 66 22.53 14.29 25.13
N PRO A 67 22.82 13.37 24.19
CA PRO A 67 23.02 13.75 22.80
C PRO A 67 21.73 14.39 22.30
N ILE A 68 21.84 15.63 21.81
CA ILE A 68 20.76 16.35 21.14
C ILE A 68 20.36 15.48 19.95
N GLY A 69 19.27 14.73 20.13
CA GLY A 69 18.72 13.81 19.16
C GLY A 69 18.44 14.58 17.88
N LYS A 70 19.27 14.36 16.86
CA LYS A 70 18.99 14.81 15.51
C LYS A 70 17.74 14.06 15.10
N VAL A 71 16.61 14.76 15.06
CA VAL A 71 15.36 14.20 14.54
C VAL A 71 15.60 14.02 13.06
N GLU A 72 16.05 12.83 12.66
CA GLU A 72 16.18 12.45 11.26
C GLU A 72 14.77 12.39 10.68
N SER A 73 14.34 13.48 10.04
CA SER A 73 13.06 13.53 9.34
C SER A 73 13.13 12.57 8.16
N LYS A 74 12.68 11.34 8.38
CA LYS A 74 12.64 10.30 7.36
C LYS A 74 11.66 10.74 6.28
N VAL A 75 12.21 11.15 5.14
CA VAL A 75 11.40 11.65 4.02
C VAL A 75 10.57 10.49 3.49
N LYS A 76 9.25 10.67 3.48
CA LYS A 76 8.26 9.71 2.99
C LYS A 76 7.85 10.10 1.58
N GLY A 77 7.70 9.11 0.71
CA GLY A 77 7.38 9.36 -0.70
C GLY A 77 6.92 8.09 -1.40
N GLY A 78 6.17 8.26 -2.49
CA GLY A 78 5.68 7.18 -3.32
C GLY A 78 5.32 7.68 -4.71
N GLY A 79 5.20 6.74 -5.65
CA GLY A 79 4.97 7.04 -7.06
C GLY A 79 4.38 5.84 -7.79
N VAL A 80 3.93 6.10 -9.03
CA VAL A 80 3.30 5.11 -9.89
C VAL A 80 3.91 5.21 -11.29
N ILE A 81 4.29 4.07 -11.86
CA ILE A 81 4.72 3.96 -13.25
C ILE A 81 3.61 3.22 -14.01
N MET A 82 3.08 3.82 -15.07
CA MET A 82 2.05 3.21 -15.91
C MET A 82 2.69 2.50 -17.10
N LEU A 83 2.71 1.16 -17.10
CA LEU A 83 3.08 0.35 -18.26
C LEU A 83 1.80 -0.07 -18.98
N GLY A 84 1.30 0.81 -19.84
CA GLY A 84 -0.04 0.67 -20.38
C GLY A 84 -1.08 0.66 -19.26
N PRO A 85 -2.16 -0.15 -19.35
CA PRO A 85 -3.19 -0.22 -18.31
C PRO A 85 -2.73 -0.93 -17.02
N ILE A 86 -1.46 -1.36 -16.92
CA ILE A 86 -0.92 -2.04 -15.75
C ILE A 86 -0.09 -1.03 -14.93
N PRO A 87 -0.63 -0.48 -13.83
CA PRO A 87 0.12 0.37 -12.91
C PRO A 87 1.13 -0.43 -12.08
N ILE A 88 2.35 0.08 -11.95
CA ILE A 88 3.33 -0.36 -10.97
C ILE A 88 3.48 0.71 -9.89
N ILE A 89 3.20 0.35 -8.63
CA ILE A 89 3.20 1.26 -7.49
C ILE A 89 4.46 1.09 -6.65
N PHE A 90 5.08 2.20 -6.24
CA PHE A 90 6.23 2.25 -5.35
C PHE A 90 5.97 3.21 -4.18
N GLY A 91 6.50 2.88 -2.99
CA GLY A 91 6.39 3.75 -1.82
C GLY A 91 7.44 3.40 -0.77
N SER A 92 8.05 4.42 -0.18
CA SER A 92 9.02 4.30 0.91
C SER A 92 8.36 3.92 2.24
N ASP A 93 7.03 4.02 2.31
CA ASP A 93 6.22 3.73 3.49
C ASP A 93 4.79 3.33 3.07
N LYS A 94 4.07 2.71 4.00
CA LYS A 94 2.73 2.17 3.73
C LYS A 94 1.70 3.25 3.39
N GLU A 95 1.83 4.44 3.95
CA GLU A 95 0.90 5.56 3.71
C GLU A 95 1.09 6.10 2.29
N SER A 96 2.34 6.31 1.88
CA SER A 96 2.70 6.73 0.52
C SER A 96 2.27 5.70 -0.52
N ALA A 97 2.53 4.41 -0.29
CA ALA A 97 2.12 3.35 -1.21
C ALA A 97 0.59 3.22 -1.34
N LYS A 98 -0.15 3.36 -0.23
CA LYS A 98 -1.62 3.37 -0.24
C LYS A 98 -2.16 4.53 -1.06
N THR A 99 -1.63 5.73 -0.85
CA THR A 99 -2.05 6.94 -1.58
C THR A 99 -1.77 6.81 -3.08
N ALA A 100 -0.58 6.32 -3.44
CA ALA A 100 -0.20 6.05 -4.82
C ALA A 100 -1.10 4.98 -5.48
N THR A 101 -1.50 3.95 -4.73
CA THR A 101 -2.39 2.89 -5.22
C THR A 101 -3.80 3.41 -5.53
N ILE A 102 -4.38 4.22 -4.63
CA ILE A 102 -5.70 4.83 -4.85
C ILE A 102 -5.68 5.70 -6.11
N LEU A 103 -4.64 6.54 -6.25
CA LEU A 103 -4.47 7.40 -7.41
C LEU A 103 -4.33 6.57 -8.71
N ALA A 104 -3.56 5.48 -8.67
CA ALA A 104 -3.38 4.58 -9.80
C ALA A 104 -4.69 3.96 -10.27
N ILE A 105 -5.53 3.49 -9.33
CA ILE A 105 -6.84 2.89 -9.64
C ILE A 105 -7.77 3.92 -10.26
N ILE A 106 -7.82 5.14 -9.70
CA ILE A 106 -8.65 6.22 -10.25
C ILE A 106 -8.23 6.53 -11.69
N LEU A 107 -6.93 6.70 -11.93
CA LEU A 107 -6.39 6.95 -13.27
C LEU A 107 -6.64 5.79 -14.23
N MET A 108 -6.52 4.55 -13.77
CA MET A 108 -6.80 3.36 -14.58
C MET A 108 -8.27 3.31 -15.01
N LEU A 109 -9.21 3.60 -14.11
CA LEU A 109 -10.63 3.64 -14.42
C LEU A 109 -10.97 4.80 -15.37
N LEU A 110 -10.41 5.99 -15.15
CA LEU A 110 -10.55 7.12 -16.06
C LEU A 110 -10.01 6.77 -17.45
N SER A 111 -8.83 6.16 -17.52
CA SER A 111 -8.22 5.75 -18.79
C SER A 111 -9.08 4.72 -19.51
N LEU A 112 -9.64 3.73 -18.80
CA LEU A 112 -10.52 2.73 -19.39
C LEU A 112 -11.84 3.33 -19.85
N LEU A 113 -12.39 4.30 -19.11
CA LEU A 113 -13.62 5.00 -19.48
C LEU A 113 -13.42 5.82 -20.76
N VAL A 114 -12.33 6.59 -20.84
CA VAL A 114 -11.99 7.39 -22.04
C VAL A 114 -11.71 6.48 -23.23
N LEU A 115 -10.94 5.41 -23.03
CA LEU A 115 -10.64 4.44 -24.10
C LEU A 115 -11.93 3.77 -24.59
N ARG A 116 -12.78 3.23 -23.71
CA ARG A 116 -14.07 2.64 -24.11
C ARG A 116 -15.00 3.66 -24.77
N GLY A 117 -15.04 4.90 -24.29
CA GLY A 117 -15.89 5.95 -24.83
C GLY A 117 -15.43 6.51 -26.17
N SER A 118 -14.13 6.43 -26.47
CA SER A 118 -13.58 6.89 -27.76
C SER A 118 -13.63 5.83 -28.87
N PHE A 119 -13.92 4.58 -28.53
CA PHE A 119 -13.99 3.44 -29.47
C PHE A 119 -15.43 3.00 -29.81
N PHE A 120 -16.43 3.81 -29.48
CA PHE A 120 -17.85 3.65 -29.84
C PHE A 120 -18.34 4.94 -30.50
#